data_AF-A0A1F7VDL2-F1
#
_entry.id   AF-A0A1F7VDL2-F1
#
_cell.length_a   1.000
_cell.length_b   1.000
_cell.length_c   1.000
_cell.angle_alpha   90.00
_cell.angle_beta   90.00
_cell.angle_gamma   90.00
#
_symmetry.space_group_name_H-M   'P 1'
#
loop_
_entity.id
_entity.type
_entity.pdbx_description
1 polymer ?
#
loop_
_entity_poly.entity_id
_entity_poly.type
_entity_poly.pdbx_seq_one_letter_code
_entity_poly.pdbx_strand_id
1 'polypeptide(L)'
;MSETKKIALACAIGGAIGTAVALMVAVAFWWLGLLAGFCAGYVSYEFRAVLRAIPEAWRMTVAGMDAGTKAMIHEVRFFFVPHPIFHTSILFGLVGVGLLYNWEFRSYQVPELVGLVIGGFLVGLVMFFLPLCLYDMWQEARKVSTRFFERVVTQTYRSEPACGYGELGIAFAKGFGIFVCYMIVAGPAIVYWLCVKGIPVVRVLLGIAGRFVLTFVRLIHSDKRLLCGVDSAIGTGLAYVTLARPEMTTAQYVLVVAAGAMIGAAFGVLNWEIVSKRILRVAEQNVPRS
;
A
#
# COMPACT_ATOMS: atom_id res chain seq x y z
N MET A 1 -12.91 -5.43 31.54
CA MET A 1 -12.67 -3.97 31.39
C MET A 1 -14.02 -3.29 31.18
N SER A 2 -14.32 -2.20 31.88
CA SER A 2 -15.59 -1.48 31.69
C SER A 2 -15.69 -0.91 30.28
N GLU A 3 -16.91 -0.76 29.77
CA GLU A 3 -17.16 -0.21 28.43
C GLU A 3 -16.54 1.18 28.24
N THR A 4 -16.67 2.06 29.24
CA THR A 4 -16.06 3.39 29.22
C THR A 4 -14.54 3.34 29.06
N LYS A 5 -13.85 2.37 29.70
CA LYS A 5 -12.39 2.20 29.54
C LYS A 5 -12.02 1.69 28.16
N LYS A 6 -12.82 0.81 27.55
CA LYS A 6 -12.62 0.36 26.16
C LYS A 6 -12.73 1.52 25.17
N ILE A 7 -13.76 2.34 25.32
CA ILE A 7 -14.00 3.52 24.47
C ILE A 7 -12.87 4.52 24.64
N ALA A 8 -12.52 4.89 25.87
CA ALA A 8 -11.42 5.81 26.15
C ALA A 8 -10.11 5.36 25.51
N LEU A 9 -9.76 4.08 25.66
CA LEU A 9 -8.54 3.51 25.09
C LEU A 9 -8.56 3.50 23.56
N ALA A 10 -9.67 3.09 22.95
CA ALA A 10 -9.81 3.09 21.49
C ALA A 10 -9.68 4.50 20.92
N CYS A 11 -10.38 5.47 21.53
CA CYS A 11 -10.33 6.85 21.10
C CYS A 11 -8.94 7.46 21.28
N ALA A 12 -8.23 7.10 22.36
CA ALA A 12 -6.85 7.51 22.62
C ALA A 12 -5.88 6.99 21.55
N ILE A 13 -5.96 5.70 21.22
CA ILE A 13 -5.12 5.09 20.19
C ILE A 13 -5.38 5.76 18.84
N GLY A 14 -6.64 5.94 18.47
CA GLY A 14 -6.99 6.61 17.21
C GLY A 14 -6.52 8.06 17.18
N GLY A 15 -6.72 8.82 18.26
CA GLY A 15 -6.26 10.20 18.38
C GLY A 15 -4.72 10.31 18.24
N ALA A 16 -3.98 9.43 18.92
CA ALA A 16 -2.52 9.38 18.84
C ALA A 16 -2.02 9.07 17.43
N ILE A 17 -2.52 8.00 16.81
CA ILE A 17 -2.11 7.57 15.47
C ILE A 17 -2.49 8.64 14.44
N GLY A 18 -3.72 9.16 14.50
CA GLY A 18 -4.17 10.20 13.59
C GLY A 18 -3.33 11.47 13.69
N THR A 19 -2.98 11.90 14.90
CA THR A 19 -2.12 13.08 15.10
C THR A 19 -0.70 12.83 14.62
N ALA A 20 -0.14 11.64 14.86
CA ALA A 20 1.18 11.28 14.34
C ALA A 20 1.21 11.33 12.81
N VAL A 21 0.20 10.76 12.14
CA VAL A 21 0.06 10.82 10.68
C VAL A 21 -0.10 12.25 10.19
N ALA A 22 -0.94 13.07 10.84
CA ALA A 22 -1.13 14.48 10.49
C ALA A 22 0.18 15.28 10.54
N LEU A 23 1.06 14.96 11.49
CA LEU A 23 2.37 15.61 11.67
C LEU A 23 3.42 15.10 10.68
N MET A 24 3.30 13.86 10.19
CA MET A 24 4.23 13.26 9.22
C MET A 24 3.95 13.67 7.77
N VAL A 25 2.72 14.07 7.46
CA VAL A 25 2.34 14.52 6.11
C VAL A 25 2.55 16.02 5.96
N ALA A 26 2.76 16.48 4.72
CA ALA A 26 2.86 17.92 4.45
C ALA A 26 1.60 18.65 4.95
N VAL A 27 1.78 19.91 5.38
CA VAL A 27 0.71 20.70 6.01
C VAL A 27 -0.57 20.72 5.18
N ALA A 28 -0.50 20.75 3.85
CA ALA A 28 -1.68 20.71 2.98
C ALA A 28 -2.52 19.41 3.08
N PHE A 29 -1.93 18.32 3.60
CA PHE A 29 -2.53 16.99 3.67
C PHE A 29 -2.84 16.55 5.11
N TRP A 30 -2.83 17.46 6.08
CA TRP A 30 -3.09 17.14 7.50
C TRP A 30 -4.40 16.37 7.74
N TRP A 31 -5.42 16.58 6.88
CA TRP A 31 -6.71 15.89 6.91
C TRP A 31 -6.58 14.37 6.72
N LEU A 32 -5.49 13.86 6.13
CA LEU A 32 -5.18 12.43 6.09
C LEU A 32 -5.02 11.84 7.50
N GLY A 33 -4.55 12.65 8.45
CA GLY A 33 -4.50 12.28 9.86
C GLY A 33 -5.89 12.08 10.45
N LEU A 34 -6.91 12.84 10.03
CA LEU A 34 -8.30 12.63 10.48
C LEU A 34 -8.82 11.27 10.03
N LEU A 35 -8.56 10.89 8.77
CA LEU A 35 -8.93 9.57 8.25
C LEU A 35 -8.19 8.46 8.96
N ALA A 36 -6.89 8.61 9.19
CA ALA A 36 -6.09 7.65 9.93
C ALA A 36 -6.59 7.50 11.38
N GLY A 37 -6.89 8.60 12.04
CA GLY A 37 -7.44 8.62 13.40
C GLY A 37 -8.80 7.96 13.47
N PHE A 38 -9.69 8.23 12.50
CA PHE A 38 -10.98 7.56 12.37
C PHE A 38 -10.81 6.05 12.23
N CYS A 39 -10.00 5.60 11.26
CA CYS A 39 -9.80 4.17 11.01
C CYS A 39 -9.18 3.46 12.23
N ALA A 40 -8.18 4.07 12.86
CA ALA A 40 -7.52 3.53 14.04
C ALA A 40 -8.46 3.47 15.26
N GLY A 41 -9.25 4.52 15.52
CA GLY A 41 -10.27 4.53 16.57
C GLY A 41 -11.36 3.47 16.32
N TYR A 42 -11.81 3.34 15.08
CA TYR A 42 -12.83 2.38 14.66
C TYR A 42 -12.40 0.92 14.85
N VAL A 43 -11.16 0.60 14.44
CA VAL A 43 -10.60 -0.76 14.49
C VAL A 43 -10.12 -1.13 15.89
N SER A 44 -9.60 -0.18 16.67
CA SER A 44 -9.05 -0.46 18.01
C SER A 44 -10.12 -0.83 19.04
N TYR A 45 -11.35 -0.33 18.91
CA TYR A 45 -12.46 -0.75 19.77
C TYR A 45 -12.71 -2.25 19.59
N GLU A 46 -12.57 -3.05 20.66
CA GLU A 46 -12.68 -4.52 20.58
C GLU A 46 -11.84 -5.16 19.46
N PHE A 47 -10.56 -4.76 19.38
CA PHE A 47 -9.62 -5.23 18.36
C PHE A 47 -9.60 -6.75 18.15
N ARG A 48 -9.79 -7.55 19.22
CA ARG A 48 -9.87 -9.02 19.12
C ARG A 48 -11.03 -9.50 18.24
N ALA A 49 -12.18 -8.82 18.28
CA ALA A 49 -13.31 -9.14 17.41
C ALA A 49 -12.98 -8.80 15.94
N VAL A 50 -12.28 -7.70 15.71
CA VAL A 50 -11.80 -7.34 14.37
C VAL A 50 -10.88 -8.40 13.79
N LEU A 51 -9.90 -8.86 14.57
CA LEU A 51 -8.98 -9.92 14.13
C LEU A 51 -9.70 -11.23 13.78
N ARG A 52 -10.77 -11.57 14.51
CA ARG A 52 -11.61 -12.76 14.21
C ARG A 52 -12.45 -12.57 12.96
N ALA A 53 -12.89 -11.36 12.67
CA ALA A 53 -13.69 -11.06 11.49
C ALA A 53 -12.88 -11.11 10.18
N ILE A 54 -11.56 -10.92 10.21
CA ILE A 54 -10.70 -10.98 9.02
C ILE A 54 -10.82 -12.33 8.27
N PRO A 55 -10.53 -13.49 8.90
CA PRO A 55 -10.62 -14.78 8.21
C PRO A 55 -12.07 -15.10 7.80
N GLU A 56 -13.06 -14.64 8.55
CA GLU A 56 -14.47 -14.84 8.21
C GLU A 56 -14.91 -14.02 6.99
N ALA A 57 -14.54 -12.73 6.94
CA ALA A 57 -14.75 -11.87 5.79
C ALA A 57 -14.09 -12.45 4.54
N TRP A 58 -12.89 -13.02 4.66
CA TRP A 58 -12.20 -13.65 3.55
C TRP A 58 -12.94 -14.89 3.05
N ARG A 59 -13.37 -15.79 3.95
CA ARG A 59 -14.17 -16.97 3.57
C ARG A 59 -15.45 -16.58 2.83
N MET A 60 -16.18 -15.59 3.34
CA MET A 60 -17.40 -15.08 2.70
C MET A 60 -17.11 -14.47 1.33
N THR A 61 -16.00 -13.73 1.20
CA THR A 61 -15.59 -13.13 -0.08
C THR A 61 -15.26 -14.21 -1.11
N VAL A 62 -14.48 -15.23 -0.73
CA VAL A 62 -14.10 -16.35 -1.60
C VAL A 62 -15.31 -17.21 -1.97
N ALA A 63 -16.22 -17.44 -1.03
CA ALA A 63 -17.46 -18.18 -1.28
C ALA A 63 -18.34 -17.48 -2.34
N GLY A 64 -18.37 -16.14 -2.34
CA GLY A 64 -19.11 -15.32 -3.30
C GLY A 64 -18.41 -15.08 -4.65
N MET A 65 -17.25 -15.69 -4.91
CA MET A 65 -16.58 -15.58 -6.22
C MET A 65 -17.20 -16.52 -7.25
N ASP A 66 -17.48 -15.99 -8.44
CA ASP A 66 -17.89 -16.78 -9.59
C ASP A 66 -16.74 -17.66 -10.13
N ALA A 67 -17.08 -18.63 -10.97
CA ALA A 67 -16.10 -19.57 -11.53
C ALA A 67 -15.02 -18.87 -12.38
N GLY A 68 -15.36 -17.80 -13.10
CA GLY A 68 -14.42 -17.04 -13.91
C GLY A 68 -13.40 -16.30 -13.07
N THR A 69 -13.85 -15.64 -11.99
CA THR A 69 -12.96 -15.01 -11.00
C THR A 69 -12.01 -16.03 -10.37
N LYS A 70 -12.52 -17.23 -10.00
CA LYS A 70 -11.69 -18.30 -9.42
C LYS A 70 -10.65 -18.82 -10.41
N ALA A 71 -11.02 -19.02 -11.67
CA ALA A 71 -10.10 -19.42 -12.74
C ALA A 71 -9.01 -18.37 -12.94
N MET A 72 -9.36 -17.09 -12.99
CA MET A 72 -8.40 -16.00 -13.13
C MET A 72 -7.45 -15.92 -11.93
N ILE A 73 -7.94 -16.06 -10.70
CA ILE A 73 -7.05 -16.11 -9.52
C ILE A 73 -6.12 -17.32 -9.60
N HIS A 74 -6.60 -18.47 -10.07
CA HIS A 74 -5.76 -19.66 -10.23
C HIS A 74 -4.65 -19.44 -11.27
N GLU A 75 -4.97 -18.83 -12.41
CA GLU A 75 -3.97 -18.42 -13.41
C GLU A 75 -2.97 -17.44 -12.80
N VAL A 76 -3.46 -16.46 -12.03
CA VAL A 76 -2.61 -15.43 -11.44
C VAL A 76 -1.75 -15.96 -10.28
N ARG A 77 -2.23 -16.98 -9.55
CA ARG A 77 -1.49 -17.61 -8.45
C ARG A 77 -0.14 -18.16 -8.92
N PHE A 78 -0.06 -18.62 -10.17
CA PHE A 78 1.20 -19.04 -10.78
C PHE A 78 2.25 -17.92 -10.78
N PHE A 79 1.84 -16.66 -10.99
CA PHE A 79 2.75 -15.50 -10.96
C PHE A 79 3.21 -15.13 -9.55
N PHE A 80 2.46 -15.54 -8.52
CA PHE A 80 2.81 -15.29 -7.11
C PHE A 80 3.60 -16.43 -6.45
N VAL A 81 3.82 -17.56 -7.14
CA VAL A 81 4.82 -18.54 -6.72
C VAL A 81 6.17 -17.83 -6.71
N PRO A 82 6.98 -17.95 -5.63
CA PRO A 82 8.22 -17.19 -5.48
C PRO A 82 9.19 -17.49 -6.62
N HIS A 83 9.10 -16.70 -7.68
CA HIS A 83 10.02 -16.77 -8.80
C HIS A 83 11.19 -15.85 -8.44
N PRO A 84 12.45 -16.35 -8.43
CA PRO A 84 13.60 -15.56 -8.00
C PRO A 84 13.70 -14.25 -8.78
N ILE A 85 13.35 -14.28 -10.07
CA ILE A 85 13.31 -13.11 -10.96
C ILE A 85 12.31 -12.05 -10.45
N PHE A 86 11.09 -12.45 -10.09
CA PHE A 86 10.04 -11.53 -9.61
C PHE A 86 10.42 -10.85 -8.27
N HIS A 87 11.06 -11.59 -7.37
CA HIS A 87 11.50 -11.03 -6.08
C HIS A 87 12.71 -10.10 -6.26
N THR A 88 13.66 -10.47 -7.15
CA THR A 88 14.80 -9.61 -7.45
C THR A 88 14.37 -8.30 -8.08
N SER A 89 13.40 -8.30 -8.98
CA SER A 89 12.91 -7.07 -9.61
C SER A 89 12.09 -6.19 -8.66
N ILE A 90 11.30 -6.76 -7.75
CA ILE A 90 10.68 -5.97 -6.67
C ILE A 90 11.77 -5.34 -5.81
N LEU A 91 12.80 -6.09 -5.42
CA LEU A 91 13.92 -5.56 -4.63
C LEU A 91 14.67 -4.44 -5.36
N PHE A 92 15.04 -4.64 -6.63
CA PHE A 92 15.68 -3.62 -7.47
C PHE A 92 14.78 -2.42 -7.71
N GLY A 93 13.46 -2.61 -7.82
CA GLY A 93 12.48 -1.54 -7.90
C GLY A 93 12.41 -0.72 -6.62
N LEU A 94 12.36 -1.37 -5.45
CA LEU A 94 12.37 -0.70 -4.15
C LEU A 94 13.68 0.06 -3.91
N VAL A 95 14.82 -0.53 -4.28
CA VAL A 95 16.13 0.14 -4.23
C VAL A 95 16.17 1.32 -5.21
N GLY A 96 15.70 1.14 -6.44
CA GLY A 96 15.63 2.20 -7.45
C GLY A 96 14.75 3.37 -7.01
N VAL A 97 13.57 3.10 -6.43
CA VAL A 97 12.71 4.13 -5.81
C VAL A 97 13.43 4.81 -4.66
N GLY A 98 14.10 4.06 -3.78
CA GLY A 98 14.86 4.63 -2.66
C GLY A 98 16.04 5.51 -3.10
N LEU A 99 16.69 5.18 -4.22
CA LEU A 99 17.77 5.97 -4.81
C LEU A 99 17.24 7.21 -5.52
N LEU A 100 16.17 7.10 -6.32
CA LEU A 100 15.50 8.23 -6.96
C LEU A 100 14.92 9.20 -5.92
N TYR A 101 14.38 8.65 -4.83
CA TYR A 101 13.92 9.41 -3.67
C TYR A 101 15.06 10.21 -3.01
N ASN A 102 16.25 9.63 -2.85
CA ASN A 102 17.39 10.37 -2.30
C ASN A 102 17.96 11.42 -3.28
N TRP A 103 17.82 11.20 -4.60
CA TRP A 103 18.45 12.03 -5.61
C TRP A 103 17.64 13.29 -6.00
N GLU A 104 16.34 13.18 -6.28
CA GLU A 104 15.54 14.31 -6.78
C GLU A 104 14.71 15.04 -5.71
N PHE A 105 14.32 14.35 -4.64
CA PHE A 105 13.38 14.93 -3.65
C PHE A 105 14.03 15.92 -2.69
N ARG A 106 15.36 15.99 -2.61
CA ARG A 106 16.05 17.10 -1.92
C ARG A 106 15.90 18.44 -2.63
N SER A 107 15.49 18.46 -3.90
CA SER A 107 15.58 19.64 -4.77
C SER A 107 14.22 20.26 -5.12
N TYR A 108 13.09 19.59 -4.92
CA TYR A 108 11.76 20.10 -5.27
C TYR A 108 10.73 19.93 -4.14
N GLN A 109 10.00 21.00 -3.82
CA GLN A 109 8.91 21.06 -2.82
C GLN A 109 7.63 20.32 -3.26
N VAL A 110 7.74 19.18 -3.94
CA VAL A 110 6.57 18.33 -4.19
C VAL A 110 6.19 17.65 -2.87
N PRO A 111 4.90 17.52 -2.52
CA PRO A 111 4.49 16.80 -1.31
C PRO A 111 5.07 15.39 -1.31
N GLU A 112 6.04 15.15 -0.42
CA GLU A 112 6.94 13.99 -0.38
C GLU A 112 6.18 12.66 -0.52
N LEU A 113 4.99 12.57 0.07
CA LEU A 113 4.16 11.36 0.05
C LEU A 113 3.51 11.07 -1.30
N VAL A 114 3.07 12.09 -2.06
CA VAL A 114 2.37 11.90 -3.33
C VAL A 114 3.34 11.43 -4.41
N GLY A 115 4.54 12.01 -4.44
CA GLY A 115 5.61 11.55 -5.31
C GLY A 115 6.11 10.15 -4.96
N LEU A 116 6.21 9.82 -3.66
CA LEU A 116 6.56 8.47 -3.20
C LEU A 116 5.50 7.44 -3.62
N VAL A 117 4.21 7.75 -3.48
CA VAL A 117 3.12 6.84 -3.84
C VAL A 117 3.03 6.67 -5.35
N ILE A 118 3.07 7.75 -6.14
CA ILE A 118 2.97 7.68 -7.60
C ILE A 118 4.25 7.09 -8.20
N GLY A 119 5.42 7.55 -7.78
CA GLY A 119 6.71 7.05 -8.23
C GLY A 119 6.96 5.60 -7.80
N GLY A 120 6.64 5.26 -6.55
CA GLY A 120 6.69 3.89 -6.05
C GLY A 120 5.71 2.97 -6.76
N PHE A 121 4.50 3.45 -7.07
CA PHE A 121 3.52 2.70 -7.85
C PHE A 121 3.95 2.51 -9.30
N LEU A 122 4.49 3.54 -9.97
CA LEU A 122 4.96 3.46 -11.35
C LEU A 122 6.21 2.59 -11.50
N VAL A 123 7.20 2.76 -10.62
CA VAL A 123 8.39 1.89 -10.59
C VAL A 123 7.99 0.48 -10.18
N GLY A 124 7.07 0.31 -9.22
CA GLY A 124 6.49 -0.97 -8.86
C GLY A 124 5.78 -1.64 -10.04
N LEU A 125 5.00 -0.90 -10.84
CA LEU A 125 4.38 -1.37 -12.08
C LEU A 125 5.45 -1.81 -13.09
N VAL A 126 6.41 -0.93 -13.41
CA VAL A 126 7.48 -1.24 -14.37
C VAL A 126 8.26 -2.47 -13.90
N MET A 127 8.57 -2.57 -12.61
CA MET A 127 9.35 -3.67 -12.03
C MET A 127 8.53 -4.94 -11.75
N PHE A 128 7.21 -4.86 -11.71
CA PHE A 128 6.30 -6.01 -11.63
C PHE A 128 6.08 -6.60 -13.03
N PHE A 129 5.97 -5.76 -14.06
CA PHE A 129 5.67 -6.20 -15.42
C PHE A 129 6.91 -6.49 -16.25
N LEU A 130 8.00 -5.75 -16.10
CA LEU A 130 9.27 -6.01 -16.79
C LEU A 130 9.77 -7.46 -16.60
N PRO A 131 9.72 -8.09 -15.42
CA PRO A 131 10.20 -9.46 -15.21
C PRO A 131 9.24 -10.51 -15.72
N LEU A 132 7.92 -10.25 -15.68
CA LEU A 132 6.91 -11.13 -16.29
C LEU A 132 7.09 -11.15 -17.81
N CYS A 133 7.31 -9.96 -18.39
CA CYS A 133 7.63 -9.80 -19.79
C CYS A 133 8.98 -10.45 -20.11
N LEU A 134 10.02 -10.19 -19.32
CA LEU A 134 11.34 -10.80 -19.48
C LEU A 134 11.31 -12.31 -19.26
N TYR A 135 10.38 -12.89 -18.50
CA TYR A 135 10.30 -14.34 -18.26
C TYR A 135 9.66 -15.07 -19.43
N ASP A 136 8.48 -14.63 -19.89
CA ASP A 136 7.85 -15.18 -21.11
C ASP A 136 8.78 -14.96 -22.32
N MET A 137 9.44 -13.80 -22.34
CA MET A 137 10.45 -13.52 -23.35
C MET A 137 11.75 -14.27 -23.14
N TRP A 138 12.16 -14.63 -21.93
CA TRP A 138 13.33 -15.49 -21.71
C TRP A 138 13.01 -16.92 -22.12
N GLN A 139 11.79 -17.41 -21.92
CA GLN A 139 11.35 -18.71 -22.44
C GLN A 139 11.41 -18.76 -23.97
N GLU A 140 10.95 -17.70 -24.66
CA GLU A 140 11.02 -17.60 -26.13
C GLU A 140 12.43 -17.25 -26.63
N ALA A 141 13.15 -16.35 -25.97
CA ALA A 141 14.50 -15.97 -26.32
C ALA A 141 15.50 -17.08 -26.01
N ARG A 142 15.29 -17.96 -25.03
CA ARG A 142 16.18 -19.12 -24.78
C ARG A 142 16.13 -20.13 -25.93
N LYS A 143 15.01 -20.20 -26.66
CA LYS A 143 14.89 -20.99 -27.90
C LYS A 143 15.68 -20.36 -29.07
N VAL A 144 15.84 -19.03 -29.08
CA VAL A 144 16.53 -18.27 -30.16
C VAL A 144 18.00 -17.99 -29.83
N SER A 145 18.33 -17.69 -28.57
CA SER A 145 19.62 -17.19 -28.10
C SER A 145 20.64 -18.30 -27.87
N THR A 146 20.22 -19.53 -27.55
CA THR A 146 21.14 -20.68 -27.53
C THR A 146 21.85 -20.84 -28.87
N ARG A 147 21.16 -20.58 -29.99
CA ARG A 147 21.76 -20.65 -31.35
C ARG A 147 22.61 -19.42 -31.73
N PHE A 148 22.35 -18.26 -31.13
CA PHE A 148 23.04 -17.00 -31.45
C PHE A 148 24.27 -16.77 -30.57
N PHE A 149 24.14 -17.04 -29.26
CA PHE A 149 25.20 -16.88 -28.26
C PHE A 149 26.36 -17.85 -28.54
N GLU A 150 26.07 -19.07 -29.00
CA GLU A 150 27.07 -20.05 -29.43
C GLU A 150 27.89 -19.56 -30.64
N ARG A 151 27.33 -18.72 -31.52
CA ARG A 151 28.07 -18.12 -32.64
C ARG A 151 28.92 -16.92 -32.22
N VAL A 152 28.38 -16.04 -31.38
CA VAL A 152 29.04 -14.78 -31.02
C VAL A 152 30.14 -14.99 -29.98
N VAL A 153 29.92 -15.80 -28.94
CA VAL A 153 30.95 -16.05 -27.91
C VAL A 153 32.16 -16.77 -28.48
N THR A 154 31.96 -17.70 -29.41
CA THR A 154 33.04 -18.41 -30.09
C THR A 154 33.88 -17.50 -30.99
N GLN A 155 33.31 -16.39 -31.48
CA GLN A 155 34.04 -15.40 -32.27
C GLN A 155 34.83 -14.41 -31.40
N THR A 156 34.30 -14.00 -30.24
CA THR A 156 34.91 -12.96 -29.41
C THR A 156 36.05 -13.46 -28.53
N TYR A 157 36.05 -14.74 -28.11
CA TYR A 157 37.06 -15.29 -27.18
C TYR A 157 38.43 -15.62 -27.82
N ARG A 158 38.64 -15.37 -29.11
CA ARG A 158 39.91 -15.68 -29.81
C ARG A 158 40.87 -14.50 -29.94
N SER A 159 40.56 -13.32 -29.40
CA SER A 159 41.41 -12.13 -29.56
C SER A 159 41.60 -11.37 -28.25
N GLU A 160 42.85 -11.23 -27.81
CA GLU A 160 43.32 -10.25 -26.81
C GLU A 160 44.64 -9.61 -27.32
N PRO A 161 45.07 -8.42 -26.81
CA PRO A 161 44.40 -7.46 -25.93
C PRO A 161 44.46 -5.97 -26.41
N ALA A 162 43.88 -5.09 -25.58
CA ALA A 162 43.77 -3.62 -25.63
C ALA A 162 42.49 -3.07 -26.30
N CYS A 163 41.37 -3.21 -25.59
CA CYS A 163 40.09 -2.61 -25.96
C CYS A 163 40.18 -1.07 -25.80
N GLY A 164 40.52 -0.37 -26.88
CA GLY A 164 40.49 1.09 -26.92
C GLY A 164 39.06 1.61 -26.76
N TYR A 165 38.91 2.86 -26.28
CA TYR A 165 37.60 3.50 -26.08
C TYR A 165 36.66 3.43 -27.31
N GLY A 166 37.20 3.30 -28.53
CA GLY A 166 36.41 3.08 -29.75
C GLY A 166 35.67 1.74 -29.78
N GLU A 167 36.29 0.66 -29.30
CA GLU A 167 35.64 -0.66 -29.25
C GLU A 167 34.54 -0.72 -28.19
N LEU A 168 34.75 -0.04 -27.05
CA LEU A 168 33.71 0.15 -26.03
C LEU A 168 32.50 0.90 -26.60
N GLY A 169 32.73 1.94 -27.40
CA GLY A 169 31.67 2.68 -28.10
C GLY A 169 30.88 1.81 -29.08
N ILE A 170 31.56 0.94 -29.83
CA ILE A 170 30.92 -0.01 -30.76
C ILE A 170 30.11 -1.07 -29.99
N ALA A 171 30.65 -1.60 -28.89
CA ALA A 171 29.93 -2.55 -28.04
C ALA A 171 28.68 -1.93 -27.42
N PHE A 172 28.79 -0.69 -26.93
CA PHE A 172 27.65 0.07 -26.41
C PHE A 172 26.60 0.33 -27.48
N ALA A 173 26.99 0.80 -28.68
CA ALA A 173 26.08 1.05 -29.78
C ALA A 173 25.34 -0.24 -30.23
N LYS A 174 26.04 -1.38 -30.25
CA LYS A 174 25.42 -2.69 -30.54
C LYS A 174 24.44 -3.10 -29.43
N GLY A 175 24.83 -2.96 -28.16
CA GLY A 175 23.95 -3.24 -27.03
C GLY A 175 22.70 -2.36 -27.03
N PHE A 176 22.87 -1.07 -27.30
CA PHE A 176 21.77 -0.11 -27.42
C PHE A 176 20.88 -0.42 -28.62
N GLY A 177 21.44 -0.76 -29.78
CA GLY A 177 20.67 -1.18 -30.96
C GLY A 177 19.84 -2.44 -30.70
N ILE A 178 20.40 -3.45 -30.03
CA ILE A 178 19.66 -4.64 -29.60
C ILE A 178 18.54 -4.27 -28.63
N PHE A 179 18.81 -3.39 -27.66
CA PHE A 179 17.81 -2.90 -26.71
C PHE A 179 16.67 -2.15 -27.41
N VAL A 180 16.97 -1.27 -28.37
CA VAL A 180 15.94 -0.53 -29.13
C VAL A 180 15.12 -1.47 -30.01
N CYS A 181 15.76 -2.39 -30.75
CA CYS A 181 15.05 -3.42 -31.52
C CYS A 181 14.16 -4.29 -30.63
N TYR A 182 14.66 -4.64 -29.44
CA TYR A 182 13.89 -5.35 -28.43
C TYR A 182 12.69 -4.51 -27.97
N MET A 183 12.86 -3.24 -27.64
CA MET A 183 11.75 -2.36 -27.25
C MET A 183 10.70 -2.18 -28.36
N ILE A 184 11.11 -2.15 -29.63
CA ILE A 184 10.19 -2.05 -30.77
C ILE A 184 9.39 -3.34 -30.98
N VAL A 185 10.02 -4.51 -30.80
CA VAL A 185 9.36 -5.82 -31.01
C VAL A 185 8.56 -6.24 -29.77
N ALA A 186 9.15 -6.09 -28.60
CA ALA A 186 8.59 -6.51 -27.32
C ALA A 186 7.59 -5.49 -26.78
N GLY A 187 7.87 -4.19 -26.93
CA GLY A 187 7.04 -3.12 -26.39
C GLY A 187 5.56 -3.29 -26.75
N PRO A 188 5.19 -3.49 -28.02
CA PRO A 188 3.80 -3.74 -28.41
C PRO A 188 3.21 -4.99 -27.78
N ALA A 189 3.98 -6.09 -27.65
CA ALA A 189 3.52 -7.32 -27.00
C ALA A 189 3.28 -7.12 -25.48
N ILE A 190 4.16 -6.36 -24.83
CA ILE A 190 4.03 -5.99 -23.41
C ILE A 190 2.81 -5.11 -23.19
N VAL A 191 2.65 -4.07 -24.02
CA VAL A 191 1.48 -3.17 -23.96
C VAL A 191 0.21 -3.95 -24.23
N TYR A 192 0.19 -4.81 -25.25
CA TYR A 192 -0.94 -5.68 -25.54
C TYR A 192 -1.28 -6.59 -24.35
N TRP A 193 -0.28 -7.26 -23.77
CA TRP A 193 -0.48 -8.12 -22.61
C TRP A 193 -0.98 -7.33 -21.39
N LEU A 194 -0.43 -6.14 -21.13
CA LEU A 194 -0.88 -5.25 -20.06
C LEU A 194 -2.34 -4.84 -20.26
N CYS A 195 -2.71 -4.45 -21.47
CA CYS A 195 -4.07 -4.02 -21.78
C CYS A 195 -5.07 -5.18 -21.75
N VAL A 196 -4.71 -6.34 -22.30
CA VAL A 196 -5.62 -7.48 -22.48
C VAL A 196 -5.67 -8.40 -21.26
N LYS A 197 -4.57 -8.57 -20.54
CA LYS A 197 -4.47 -9.46 -19.36
C LYS A 197 -4.29 -8.67 -18.08
N GLY A 198 -3.40 -7.68 -18.07
CA GLY A 198 -3.10 -6.87 -16.88
C GLY A 198 -4.31 -6.10 -16.34
N ILE A 199 -4.98 -5.31 -17.19
CA ILE A 199 -6.14 -4.50 -16.78
C ILE A 199 -7.29 -5.36 -16.21
N PRO A 200 -7.71 -6.46 -16.87
CA PRO A 200 -8.73 -7.34 -16.29
C PRO A 200 -8.31 -7.95 -14.95
N VAL A 201 -7.05 -8.38 -14.81
CA VAL A 201 -6.53 -8.92 -13.54
C VAL A 201 -6.59 -7.86 -12.45
N VAL A 202 -6.10 -6.64 -12.70
CA VAL A 202 -6.17 -5.54 -11.73
C VAL A 202 -7.62 -5.23 -11.37
N ARG A 203 -8.52 -5.17 -12.34
CA ARG A 203 -9.95 -4.95 -12.09
C ARG A 203 -10.57 -6.03 -11.22
N VAL A 204 -10.24 -7.29 -11.47
CA VAL A 204 -10.72 -8.43 -10.66
C VAL A 204 -10.14 -8.37 -9.25
N LEU A 205 -8.84 -8.11 -9.09
CA LEU A 205 -8.20 -7.95 -7.78
C LEU A 205 -8.80 -6.79 -6.98
N LEU A 206 -9.04 -5.64 -7.61
CA LEU A 206 -9.74 -4.50 -7.00
C LEU A 206 -11.18 -4.85 -6.62
N GLY A 207 -11.88 -5.61 -7.47
CA GLY A 207 -13.23 -6.10 -7.18
C GLY A 207 -13.26 -7.04 -5.96
N ILE A 208 -12.29 -7.95 -5.85
CA ILE A 208 -12.12 -8.85 -4.70
C ILE A 208 -11.79 -8.06 -3.45
N ALA A 209 -10.83 -7.14 -3.51
CA ALA A 209 -10.45 -6.28 -2.40
C ALA A 209 -11.63 -5.43 -1.92
N GLY A 210 -12.39 -4.83 -2.85
CA GLY A 210 -13.59 -4.06 -2.54
C GLY A 210 -14.68 -4.90 -1.88
N ARG A 211 -14.95 -6.12 -2.39
CA ARG A 211 -15.89 -7.06 -1.76
C ARG A 211 -15.41 -7.48 -0.36
N PHE A 212 -14.12 -7.75 -0.20
CA PHE A 212 -13.54 -8.09 1.09
C PHE A 212 -13.69 -6.95 2.09
N VAL A 213 -13.32 -5.73 1.72
CA VAL A 213 -13.46 -4.54 2.57
C VAL A 213 -14.93 -4.31 2.94
N LEU A 214 -15.85 -4.38 1.98
CA LEU A 214 -17.28 -4.22 2.25
C LEU A 214 -17.81 -5.29 3.20
N THR A 215 -17.45 -6.56 2.97
CA THR A 215 -17.87 -7.68 3.83
C THR A 215 -17.26 -7.56 5.22
N PHE A 216 -15.99 -7.22 5.30
CA PHE A 216 -15.27 -7.01 6.55
C PHE A 216 -15.88 -5.86 7.36
N VAL A 217 -16.12 -4.71 6.74
CA VAL A 217 -16.78 -3.56 7.39
C VAL A 217 -18.15 -3.96 7.87
N ARG A 218 -18.97 -4.66 7.07
CA ARG A 218 -20.29 -5.15 7.49
C ARG A 218 -20.22 -6.06 8.71
N LEU A 219 -19.24 -6.96 8.77
CA LEU A 219 -19.08 -7.89 9.89
C LEU A 219 -18.66 -7.20 11.19
N ILE A 220 -17.78 -6.20 11.11
CA ILE A 220 -17.31 -5.50 12.31
C ILE A 220 -18.17 -4.31 12.68
N HIS A 221 -19.10 -3.88 11.81
CA HIS A 221 -19.84 -2.63 12.01
C HIS A 221 -20.59 -2.59 13.33
N SER A 222 -20.43 -1.49 14.04
CA SER A 222 -21.10 -1.21 15.31
C SER A 222 -21.14 0.30 15.49
N ASP A 223 -22.26 0.82 15.99
CA ASP A 223 -22.42 2.25 16.30
C ASP A 223 -21.34 2.73 17.27
N LYS A 224 -20.93 1.89 18.23
CA LYS A 224 -19.87 2.22 19.18
C LYS A 224 -18.51 2.39 18.50
N ARG A 225 -18.19 1.56 17.50
CA ARG A 225 -16.94 1.71 16.72
C ARG A 225 -16.95 2.97 15.90
N LEU A 226 -18.10 3.26 15.27
CA LEU A 226 -18.29 4.49 14.50
C LEU A 226 -18.06 5.72 15.38
N LEU A 227 -18.66 5.71 16.58
CA LEU A 227 -18.49 6.76 17.58
C LEU A 227 -17.01 6.92 18.00
N CYS A 228 -16.32 5.80 18.29
CA CYS A 228 -14.89 5.84 18.61
C CYS A 228 -14.06 6.44 17.46
N GLY A 229 -14.35 6.08 16.21
CA GLY A 229 -13.68 6.63 15.04
C GLY A 229 -13.89 8.14 14.91
N VAL A 230 -15.12 8.62 15.07
CA VAL A 230 -15.44 10.05 15.01
C VAL A 230 -14.74 10.82 16.13
N ASP A 231 -14.82 10.34 17.37
CA ASP A 231 -14.21 10.99 18.53
C ASP A 231 -12.67 11.01 18.42
N SER A 232 -12.05 9.95 17.88
CA SER A 232 -10.62 9.94 17.54
C SER A 232 -10.26 10.98 16.49
N ALA A 233 -11.04 11.11 15.42
CA ALA A 233 -10.78 12.09 14.37
C ALA A 233 -10.89 13.53 14.92
N ILE A 234 -11.88 13.80 15.77
CA ILE A 234 -12.01 15.10 16.46
C ILE A 234 -10.78 15.35 17.34
N GLY A 235 -10.35 14.35 18.12
CA GLY A 235 -9.14 14.46 18.95
C GLY A 235 -7.89 14.75 18.13
N THR A 236 -7.72 14.10 16.98
CA THR A 236 -6.64 14.36 16.04
C THR A 236 -6.69 15.79 15.49
N GLY A 237 -7.85 16.22 15.00
CA GLY A 237 -8.03 17.55 14.41
C GLY A 237 -7.75 18.65 15.42
N LEU A 238 -8.30 18.54 16.63
CA LEU A 238 -8.09 19.52 17.70
C LEU A 238 -6.62 19.59 18.12
N ALA A 239 -5.97 18.45 18.36
CA ALA A 239 -4.55 18.45 18.75
C ALA A 239 -3.66 19.05 17.67
N TYR A 240 -3.88 18.68 16.40
CA TYR A 240 -3.09 19.21 15.29
C TYR A 240 -3.31 20.72 15.13
N VAL A 241 -4.56 21.18 15.00
CA VAL A 241 -4.86 22.60 14.73
C VAL A 241 -4.43 23.51 15.87
N THR A 242 -4.54 23.06 17.13
CA THR A 242 -4.24 23.91 18.29
C THR A 242 -2.77 23.91 18.69
N LEU A 243 -2.07 22.77 18.54
CA LEU A 243 -0.73 22.60 19.10
C LEU A 243 0.37 22.45 18.05
N ALA A 244 0.07 22.07 16.81
CA ALA A 244 1.11 21.89 15.80
C ALA A 244 1.70 23.26 15.37
N ARG A 245 3.03 23.30 15.24
CA ARG A 245 3.80 24.46 14.78
C ARG A 245 4.80 24.00 13.71
N PRO A 246 5.17 24.86 12.73
CA PRO A 246 6.14 24.48 11.69
C PRO A 246 7.51 24.08 12.26
N GLU A 247 7.92 24.73 13.35
CA GLU A 247 9.22 24.52 14.00
C GLU A 247 9.02 23.79 15.33
N MET A 248 8.83 22.47 15.26
CA MET A 248 8.69 21.63 16.45
C MET A 248 9.95 20.80 16.72
N THR A 249 10.35 20.76 17.99
CA THR A 249 11.34 19.79 18.50
C THR A 249 10.71 18.41 18.66
N THR A 250 11.51 17.35 18.69
CA THR A 250 11.03 15.97 18.90
C THR A 250 10.16 15.84 20.15
N ALA A 251 10.51 16.53 21.24
CA ALA A 251 9.71 16.54 22.46
C ALA A 251 8.32 17.17 22.24
N GLN A 252 8.25 18.26 21.46
CA GLN A 252 6.97 18.86 21.08
C GLN A 252 6.14 17.91 20.20
N TYR A 253 6.75 17.18 19.25
CA TYR A 253 6.02 16.16 18.47
C TYR A 253 5.37 15.12 19.36
N VAL A 254 6.12 14.55 20.31
CA VAL A 254 5.58 13.57 21.26
C VAL A 254 4.45 14.18 22.10
N LEU A 255 4.60 15.43 22.55
CA LEU A 255 3.57 16.12 23.32
C LEU A 255 2.28 16.32 22.52
N VAL A 256 2.36 16.72 21.25
CA VAL A 256 1.19 16.91 20.38
C VAL A 256 0.48 15.59 20.12
N VAL A 257 1.23 14.50 19.89
CA VAL A 257 0.67 13.15 19.75
C VAL A 257 -0.02 12.70 21.04
N ALA A 258 0.61 12.88 22.19
CA ALA A 258 0.03 12.58 23.50
C ALA A 258 -1.24 13.41 23.76
N ALA A 259 -1.25 14.68 23.38
CA ALA A 259 -2.43 15.53 23.45
C ALA A 259 -3.57 15.00 22.56
N GLY A 260 -3.27 14.55 21.33
CA GLY A 260 -4.24 13.87 20.47
C GLY A 260 -4.88 12.65 21.13
N ALA A 261 -4.06 11.84 21.81
CA ALA A 261 -4.53 10.70 22.59
C ALA A 261 -5.47 11.11 23.74
N MET A 262 -5.07 12.11 24.53
CA MET A 262 -5.84 12.57 25.69
C MET A 262 -7.16 13.24 25.27
N ILE A 263 -7.14 14.09 24.24
CA ILE A 263 -8.34 14.74 23.72
C ILE A 263 -9.30 13.70 23.15
N GLY A 264 -8.80 12.75 22.33
CA GLY A 264 -9.62 11.65 21.81
C GLY A 264 -10.27 10.83 22.94
N ALA A 265 -9.50 10.47 23.97
CA ALA A 265 -10.03 9.77 25.15
C ALA A 265 -11.12 10.56 25.88
N ALA A 266 -10.89 11.86 26.09
CA ALA A 266 -11.85 12.74 26.78
C ALA A 266 -13.16 12.87 26.00
N PHE A 267 -13.11 13.11 24.69
CA PHE A 267 -14.29 13.15 23.84
C PHE A 267 -15.03 11.81 23.81
N GLY A 268 -14.30 10.69 23.69
CA GLY A 268 -14.90 9.35 23.73
C GLY A 268 -15.66 9.07 25.03
N VAL A 269 -15.09 9.43 26.18
CA VAL A 269 -15.77 9.28 27.48
C VAL A 269 -16.96 10.22 27.60
N LEU A 270 -16.80 11.49 27.23
CA LEU A 270 -17.87 12.49 27.30
C LEU A 270 -19.07 12.08 26.43
N ASN A 271 -18.81 11.69 25.18
CA ASN A 271 -19.82 11.28 24.22
C ASN A 271 -20.54 10.01 24.68
N TRP A 272 -19.81 9.03 25.23
CA TRP A 272 -20.40 7.83 25.80
C TRP A 272 -21.28 8.10 27.04
N GLU A 273 -20.77 8.84 28.01
CA GLU A 273 -21.45 9.07 29.29
C GLU A 273 -22.62 10.06 29.16
N ILE A 274 -22.52 11.05 28.29
CA ILE A 274 -23.57 12.07 28.09
C ILE A 274 -24.54 11.62 26.99
N VAL A 275 -24.06 11.42 25.77
CA VAL A 275 -24.95 11.19 24.62
C VAL A 275 -25.48 9.76 24.63
N SER A 276 -24.59 8.77 24.71
CA SER A 276 -25.02 7.37 24.55
C SER A 276 -25.83 6.86 25.74
N LYS A 277 -25.41 7.17 26.97
CA LYS A 277 -26.11 6.72 28.18
C LYS A 277 -27.32 7.59 28.54
N ARG A 278 -27.18 8.91 28.61
CA ARG A 278 -28.25 9.77 29.15
C ARG A 278 -29.28 10.15 28.11
N ILE A 279 -28.85 10.50 26.90
CA ILE A 279 -29.74 10.98 25.84
C ILE A 279 -30.37 9.81 25.09
N LEU A 280 -29.54 8.89 24.60
CA LEU A 280 -29.98 7.79 23.74
C LEU A 280 -30.39 6.51 24.50
N ARG A 281 -30.04 6.40 25.79
CA ARG A 281 -30.34 5.23 26.64
C ARG A 281 -29.91 3.87 26.06
N VAL A 282 -28.82 3.84 25.28
CA VAL A 282 -28.32 2.63 24.59
C VAL A 282 -27.95 1.51 25.57
N ALA A 283 -27.57 1.86 26.80
CA ALA A 283 -27.23 0.90 27.84
C ALA A 283 -28.44 0.07 28.33
N GLU A 284 -29.65 0.63 28.32
CA GLU A 284 -30.85 -0.01 28.87
C GLU A 284 -31.44 -1.06 27.90
N GLN A 285 -31.25 -0.88 26.59
CA GLN A 285 -31.86 -1.72 25.57
C GLN A 285 -31.24 -3.13 25.46
N ASN A 286 -30.07 -3.37 26.06
CA ASN A 286 -29.36 -4.65 25.97
C ASN A 286 -29.59 -5.58 27.17
N VAL A 287 -30.49 -5.23 28.10
CA VAL A 287 -30.90 -6.15 29.16
C VAL A 287 -31.97 -7.09 28.58
N PRO A 288 -31.69 -8.39 28.39
CA PRO A 288 -32.72 -9.33 27.96
C PRO A 288 -33.84 -9.27 28.99
N ARG A 289 -35.06 -8.94 28.54
CA ARG A 289 -36.26 -9.05 29.37
C ARG A 289 -36.47 -10.54 29.61
N SER A 290 -35.98 -11.00 30.77
CA SER A 290 -36.24 -12.32 31.33
C SER A 290 -37.72 -12.48 31.63
#